data_AF-A0A067C8Z9-F1
#
_entry.id   AF-A0A067C8Z9-F1
#
_cell.length_a   1.000
_cell.length_b   1.000
_cell.length_c   1.000
_cell.angle_alpha   90.00
_cell.angle_beta   90.00
_cell.angle_gamma   90.00
#
_symmetry.space_group_name_H-M   'P 1'
#
loop_
_entity.id
_entity.type
_entity.pdbx_description
1 polymer ?
#
loop_
_entity_poly.entity_id
_entity_poly.type
_entity_poly.pdbx_seq_one_letter_code
_entity_poly.pdbx_strand_id
1 'polypeptide(L)'
;MAAADKGWMPLDIDFTTTQDELKLGIAKMPAAWTLFLLGDGSPTLHLGLLTGYTTEVDVLSFDCIGDSLDQAPAEIQDIEGPRHRRQVYLRNTNGERLGYAASWWHSSDIEALFGTDKTLPIESRPKRRSSSATSSTSSAGTRPRSRRSLA
;
A
#
# COMPACT_ATOMS: atom_id res chain seq x y z
N MET A 1 -7.50 -13.42 15.82
CA MET A 1 -7.37 -14.82 15.33
C MET A 1 -6.53 -14.78 14.08
N ALA A 2 -5.41 -15.49 14.03
CA ALA A 2 -4.66 -15.65 12.79
C ALA A 2 -5.61 -16.31 11.76
N ALA A 3 -5.68 -15.74 10.56
CA ALA A 3 -6.46 -16.34 9.48
C ALA A 3 -5.87 -17.73 9.20
N ALA A 4 -6.71 -18.77 9.24
CA ALA A 4 -6.27 -20.11 8.86
C ALA A 4 -5.73 -20.08 7.43
N ASP A 5 -4.60 -20.75 7.19
CA ASP A 5 -4.04 -20.90 5.85
C ASP A 5 -5.05 -21.67 4.99
N LYS A 6 -5.73 -20.93 4.09
CA LYS A 6 -6.71 -21.48 3.14
C LYS A 6 -6.01 -22.01 1.87
N GLY A 7 -4.69 -21.98 1.82
CA GLY A 7 -3.92 -22.25 0.62
C GLY A 7 -4.05 -21.11 -0.39
N TRP A 8 -3.75 -21.43 -1.65
CA TRP A 8 -3.91 -20.51 -2.77
C TRP A 8 -5.37 -20.28 -3.13
N MET A 9 -5.82 -19.02 -3.10
CA MET A 9 -7.14 -18.59 -3.57
C MET A 9 -6.99 -17.83 -4.90
N PRO A 10 -7.07 -18.52 -6.07
CA PRO A 10 -6.94 -17.88 -7.38
C PRO A 10 -8.04 -16.84 -7.61
N LEU A 11 -7.70 -15.84 -8.43
CA LEU A 11 -8.59 -14.73 -8.78
C LEU A 11 -9.29 -15.03 -10.11
N ASP A 12 -10.61 -14.88 -10.13
CA ASP A 12 -11.39 -14.82 -11.36
C ASP A 12 -11.55 -13.36 -11.80
N ILE A 13 -11.36 -13.11 -13.10
CA ILE A 13 -11.51 -11.77 -13.67
C ILE A 13 -12.98 -11.56 -14.02
N ASP A 14 -13.71 -10.90 -13.12
CA ASP A 14 -15.14 -10.62 -13.29
C ASP A 14 -15.41 -9.25 -13.94
N PHE A 15 -14.40 -8.39 -14.04
CA PHE A 15 -14.52 -7.02 -14.52
C PHE A 15 -13.29 -6.60 -15.33
N THR A 16 -13.53 -6.03 -16.51
CA THR A 16 -12.51 -5.45 -17.39
C THR A 16 -12.97 -4.09 -17.86
N THR A 17 -12.02 -3.20 -18.16
CA THR A 17 -12.28 -1.83 -18.62
C THR A 17 -11.44 -1.52 -19.85
N THR A 18 -11.87 -0.55 -20.67
CA THR A 18 -11.13 -0.07 -21.84
C THR A 18 -10.21 1.10 -21.50
N GLN A 19 -9.28 1.44 -22.40
CA GLN A 19 -8.39 2.60 -22.20
C GLN A 19 -9.16 3.93 -22.15
N ASP A 20 -10.26 4.04 -22.88
CA ASP A 20 -11.10 5.25 -22.86
C ASP A 20 -11.89 5.35 -21.56
N GLU A 21 -12.41 4.23 -21.05
CA GLU A 21 -13.07 4.18 -19.74
C GLU A 21 -12.11 4.46 -18.59
N LEU A 22 -10.84 4.05 -18.68
CA LEU A 22 -9.80 4.44 -17.71
C LEU A 22 -9.55 5.95 -17.69
N LYS A 23 -9.71 6.64 -18.83
CA LYS A 23 -9.47 8.09 -18.94
C LYS A 23 -10.69 8.93 -18.60
N LEU A 24 -11.88 8.47 -19.00
CA LEU A 24 -13.11 9.25 -18.97
C LEU A 24 -14.12 8.73 -17.94
N GLY A 25 -13.84 7.56 -17.34
CA GLY A 25 -14.76 6.85 -16.47
C GLY A 25 -15.75 5.98 -17.24
N ILE A 26 -16.41 5.08 -16.51
CA ILE A 26 -17.46 4.21 -17.05
C ILE A 26 -18.79 4.93 -16.92
N ALA A 27 -19.54 4.99 -18.03
CA ALA A 27 -20.84 5.66 -18.06
C ALA A 27 -21.79 5.07 -16.99
N LYS A 28 -22.46 5.95 -16.24
CA LYS A 28 -23.40 5.61 -15.15
C LYS A 28 -22.76 4.95 -13.92
N MET A 29 -21.43 4.85 -13.83
CA MET A 29 -20.75 4.45 -12.60
C MET A 29 -20.77 5.61 -11.59
N PRO A 30 -21.17 5.39 -10.32
CA PRO A 30 -21.09 6.43 -9.31
C PRO A 30 -19.66 6.92 -9.11
N ALA A 31 -19.48 8.23 -8.89
CA ALA A 31 -18.15 8.84 -8.80
C ALA A 31 -17.22 8.17 -7.77
N ALA A 32 -17.77 7.71 -6.64
CA ALA A 32 -16.99 6.98 -5.63
C ALA A 32 -16.44 5.65 -6.17
N TRP A 33 -17.22 4.90 -6.95
CA TRP A 33 -16.77 3.65 -7.57
C TRP A 33 -15.79 3.89 -8.71
N THR A 34 -15.99 4.95 -9.50
CA THR A 34 -15.05 5.35 -10.55
C THR A 34 -13.67 5.65 -9.95
N LEU A 35 -13.61 6.45 -8.89
CA LEU A 35 -12.35 6.79 -8.21
C LEU A 35 -11.72 5.58 -7.51
N PHE A 36 -12.53 4.69 -6.95
CA PHE A 36 -12.04 3.51 -6.25
C PHE A 36 -11.48 2.44 -7.21
N LEU A 37 -12.16 2.18 -8.33
CA LEU A 37 -11.79 1.10 -9.25
C LEU A 37 -10.80 1.55 -10.34
N LEU A 38 -10.89 2.80 -10.80
CA LEU A 38 -10.10 3.30 -11.93
C LEU A 38 -9.03 4.33 -11.50
N GLY A 39 -9.07 4.79 -10.25
CA GLY A 39 -8.07 5.72 -9.72
C GLY A 39 -6.73 5.04 -9.43
N ASP A 40 -5.68 5.83 -9.38
CA ASP A 40 -4.32 5.44 -8.99
C ASP A 40 -4.03 5.66 -7.49
N GLY A 41 -5.08 6.01 -6.72
CA GLY A 41 -4.99 6.24 -5.29
C GLY A 41 -4.93 4.94 -4.49
N SER A 42 -4.36 5.02 -3.28
CA SER A 42 -4.21 3.88 -2.38
C SER A 42 -5.56 3.23 -2.02
N PRO A 43 -5.79 1.95 -2.37
CA PRO A 43 -7.00 1.23 -1.98
C PRO A 43 -7.21 1.21 -0.46
N THR A 44 -6.13 1.13 0.32
CA THR A 44 -6.22 1.14 1.79
C THR A 44 -6.67 2.49 2.35
N LEU A 45 -6.23 3.60 1.74
CA LEU A 45 -6.70 4.94 2.10
C LEU A 45 -8.17 5.10 1.73
N HIS A 46 -8.56 4.69 0.52
CA HIS A 46 -9.95 4.78 0.07
C HIS A 46 -10.90 3.97 0.94
N LEU A 47 -10.54 2.73 1.29
CA LEU A 47 -11.34 1.91 2.20
C LEU A 47 -11.48 2.55 3.59
N GLY A 48 -10.43 3.22 4.08
CA GLY A 48 -10.52 3.97 5.32
C GLY A 48 -11.50 5.14 5.26
N LEU A 49 -11.51 5.88 4.15
CA LEU A 49 -12.46 6.97 3.92
C LEU A 49 -13.91 6.46 3.77
N LEU A 50 -14.09 5.34 3.09
CA LEU A 50 -15.42 4.76 2.84
C LEU A 50 -16.03 4.14 4.10
N THR A 51 -15.22 3.54 4.96
CA THR A 51 -15.69 2.83 6.16
C THR A 51 -15.64 3.69 7.43
N GLY A 52 -14.84 4.76 7.44
CA GLY A 52 -14.59 5.57 8.64
C GLY A 52 -13.64 4.90 9.66
N TYR A 53 -13.04 3.76 9.30
CA TYR A 53 -12.14 2.99 10.16
C TYR A 53 -10.78 2.78 9.48
N THR A 54 -9.71 2.69 10.26
CA THR A 54 -8.39 2.37 9.73
C THR A 54 -8.40 0.99 9.06
N THR A 55 -7.87 0.90 7.83
CA THR A 55 -7.71 -0.36 7.11
C THR A 55 -6.42 -1.06 7.57
N GLU A 56 -6.53 -2.34 7.88
CA GLU A 56 -5.47 -3.25 8.31
C GLU A 56 -5.32 -4.39 7.30
N VAL A 57 -4.14 -5.01 7.28
CA VAL A 57 -3.80 -6.10 6.35
C VAL A 57 -3.48 -7.36 7.15
N ASP A 58 -4.26 -8.42 6.92
CA ASP A 58 -3.95 -9.76 7.43
C ASP A 58 -3.25 -10.55 6.32
N VAL A 59 -1.98 -10.88 6.49
CA VAL A 59 -1.26 -11.73 5.50
C VAL A 59 -1.67 -13.17 5.70
N LEU A 60 -2.21 -13.77 4.63
CA LEU A 60 -2.60 -15.18 4.58
C LEU A 60 -1.40 -16.06 4.28
N SER A 61 -0.65 -15.70 3.24
CA SER A 61 0.56 -16.42 2.84
C SER A 61 1.49 -15.53 2.01
N PHE A 62 2.75 -15.93 1.97
CA PHE A 62 3.81 -15.27 1.22
C PHE A 62 4.78 -16.36 0.74
N ASP A 63 4.43 -16.99 -0.38
CA ASP A 63 5.07 -18.22 -0.84
C ASP A 63 5.96 -17.94 -2.04
N CYS A 64 7.10 -18.62 -2.13
CA CYS A 64 7.87 -18.67 -3.36
C CYS A 64 7.21 -19.67 -4.31
N ILE A 65 6.85 -19.21 -5.51
CA ILE A 65 6.21 -20.02 -6.56
C ILE A 65 7.16 -20.34 -7.73
N GLY A 66 8.41 -19.87 -7.66
CA GLY A 66 9.41 -20.06 -8.71
C GLY A 66 8.94 -19.45 -10.03
N ASP A 67 9.05 -20.21 -11.11
CA ASP A 67 8.64 -19.78 -12.47
C ASP A 67 7.16 -20.09 -12.78
N SER A 68 6.42 -20.68 -11.83
CA SER A 68 5.01 -21.00 -12.00
C SER A 68 4.18 -19.75 -12.30
N LEU A 69 3.21 -19.90 -13.21
CA LEU A 69 2.17 -18.89 -13.46
C LEU A 69 1.07 -18.96 -12.40
N ASP A 70 0.99 -20.07 -11.65
CA ASP A 70 0.21 -20.17 -10.41
C ASP A 70 -1.26 -19.72 -10.53
N GLN A 71 -1.90 -19.95 -11.69
CA GLN A 71 -3.26 -19.47 -11.99
C GLN A 71 -3.46 -17.96 -11.72
N ALA A 72 -2.39 -17.18 -11.85
CA ALA A 72 -2.44 -15.74 -11.82
C ALA A 72 -3.01 -15.19 -13.14
N PRO A 73 -3.45 -13.92 -13.14
CA PRO A 73 -3.76 -13.19 -14.37
C PRO A 73 -2.60 -13.24 -15.39
N ALA A 74 -2.92 -13.10 -16.67
CA ALA A 74 -1.96 -13.28 -17.77
C ALA A 74 -0.75 -12.33 -17.65
N GLU A 75 -0.94 -11.17 -17.04
CA GLU A 75 0.05 -10.13 -16.75
C GLU A 75 1.19 -10.61 -15.85
N ILE A 76 1.06 -11.76 -15.16
CA ILE A 76 2.18 -12.36 -14.42
C ILE A 76 3.38 -12.67 -15.34
N GLN A 77 3.14 -12.85 -16.65
CA GLN A 77 4.19 -13.09 -17.64
C GLN A 77 5.14 -11.90 -17.79
N ASP A 78 4.72 -10.69 -17.44
CA ASP A 78 5.54 -9.48 -17.47
C ASP A 78 6.54 -9.42 -16.31
N ILE A 79 6.37 -10.27 -15.30
CA ILE A 79 7.27 -10.41 -14.16
C ILE A 79 8.17 -11.61 -14.44
N GLU A 80 9.49 -11.42 -14.49
CA GLU A 80 10.42 -12.56 -14.64
C GLU A 80 10.41 -13.44 -13.37
N GLY A 81 10.75 -14.72 -13.51
CA GLY A 81 10.94 -15.61 -12.38
C GLY A 81 12.36 -15.59 -11.82
N PRO A 82 12.58 -16.04 -10.56
CA PRO A 82 11.59 -16.63 -9.67
C PRO A 82 10.68 -15.60 -8.99
N ARG A 83 9.43 -15.99 -8.72
CA ARG A 83 8.38 -15.10 -8.17
C ARG A 83 7.94 -15.53 -6.78
N HIS A 84 7.45 -14.57 -6.01
CA HIS A 84 6.70 -14.80 -4.79
C HIS A 84 5.26 -14.33 -4.97
N ARG A 85 4.33 -15.12 -4.43
CA ARG A 85 2.93 -14.75 -4.30
C ARG A 85 2.66 -14.33 -2.87
N ARG A 86 2.04 -13.16 -2.70
CA ARG A 86 1.52 -12.67 -1.42
C ARG A 86 0.00 -12.58 -1.47
N GLN A 87 -0.65 -13.23 -0.51
CA GLN A 87 -2.10 -13.21 -0.32
C GLN A 87 -2.44 -12.43 0.96
N VAL A 88 -3.40 -11.52 0.87
CA VAL A 88 -3.85 -10.74 2.02
C VAL A 88 -5.36 -10.59 2.07
N TYR A 89 -5.88 -10.45 3.29
CA TYR A 89 -7.18 -9.86 3.50
C TYR A 89 -7.05 -8.43 4.02
N LEU A 90 -7.92 -7.56 3.53
CA LEU A 90 -8.15 -6.22 4.07
C LEU A 90 -9.22 -6.33 5.17
N ARG A 91 -8.92 -5.79 6.35
CA ARG A 91 -9.90 -5.55 7.44
C ARG A 91 -10.01 -4.08 7.72
N ASN A 92 -11.08 -3.67 8.40
CA ASN A 92 -10.99 -2.50 9.25
C ASN A 92 -10.83 -2.85 10.73
N THR A 93 -10.52 -1.84 11.54
CA THR A 93 -10.42 -1.96 13.00
C THR A 93 -11.73 -2.33 13.69
N ASN A 94 -12.88 -2.17 13.01
CA ASN A 94 -14.19 -2.65 13.48
C ASN A 94 -14.38 -4.18 13.30
N GLY A 95 -13.40 -4.85 12.68
CA GLY A 95 -13.42 -6.30 12.47
C GLY A 95 -14.06 -6.74 11.16
N GLU A 96 -14.50 -5.81 10.31
CA GLU A 96 -15.15 -6.12 9.03
C GLU A 96 -14.13 -6.50 7.98
N ARG A 97 -14.42 -7.56 7.22
CA ARG A 97 -13.61 -7.98 6.08
C ARG A 97 -14.00 -7.17 4.86
N LEU A 98 -13.06 -6.38 4.33
CA LEU A 98 -13.33 -5.45 3.23
C LEU A 98 -12.97 -6.01 1.86
N GLY A 99 -11.99 -6.91 1.80
CA GLY A 99 -11.57 -7.47 0.52
C GLY A 99 -10.41 -8.45 0.65
N TYR A 100 -10.10 -9.07 -0.48
CA TYR A 100 -8.97 -9.94 -0.69
C TYR A 100 -8.08 -9.35 -1.78
N ALA A 101 -6.76 -9.49 -1.65
CA ALA A 101 -5.82 -9.12 -2.69
C ALA A 101 -4.69 -10.15 -2.78
N ALA A 102 -4.33 -10.48 -4.00
CA ALA A 102 -3.13 -11.22 -4.33
C ALA A 102 -2.16 -10.32 -5.09
N SER A 103 -0.87 -10.50 -4.87
CA SER A 103 0.18 -9.80 -5.61
C SER A 103 1.34 -10.74 -5.87
N TRP A 104 2.01 -10.53 -7.01
CA TRP A 104 3.18 -11.27 -7.43
C TRP A 104 4.35 -10.33 -7.58
N TRP A 105 5.52 -10.80 -7.18
CA TRP A 105 6.75 -10.01 -7.13
C TRP A 105 7.92 -10.88 -7.53
N HIS A 106 8.89 -10.31 -8.24
CA HIS A 106 10.15 -10.98 -8.49
C HIS A 106 10.92 -11.15 -7.16
N SER A 107 11.61 -12.28 -6.99
CA SER A 107 12.31 -12.62 -5.73
C SER A 107 13.35 -11.58 -5.32
N SER A 108 13.99 -10.88 -6.27
CA SER A 108 14.97 -9.84 -5.94
C SER A 108 14.36 -8.64 -5.20
N ASP A 109 13.08 -8.36 -5.42
CA ASP A 109 12.45 -7.12 -4.96
C ASP A 109 11.84 -7.26 -3.56
N ILE A 110 11.71 -8.50 -3.08
CA ILE A 110 11.04 -8.83 -1.82
C ILE A 110 11.69 -8.14 -0.63
N GLU A 111 13.02 -8.19 -0.55
CA GLU A 111 13.76 -7.58 0.56
C GLU A 111 13.63 -6.06 0.56
N ALA A 112 13.70 -5.44 -0.63
CA ALA A 112 13.55 -3.99 -0.77
C ALA A 112 12.13 -3.50 -0.42
N LEU A 113 11.11 -4.25 -0.81
CA LEU A 113 9.70 -3.85 -0.67
C LEU A 113 9.10 -4.21 0.69
N PHE A 114 9.41 -5.39 1.21
CA PHE A 114 8.82 -5.91 2.45
C PHE A 114 9.81 -5.91 3.63
N GLY A 115 11.12 -5.97 3.38
CA GLY A 115 12.12 -6.05 4.43
C GLY A 115 11.85 -7.24 5.36
N THR A 116 12.03 -7.04 6.67
CA THR A 116 11.80 -8.10 7.67
C THR A 116 10.31 -8.32 7.98
N ASP A 117 9.46 -7.29 7.81
CA ASP A 117 8.05 -7.37 8.15
C ASP A 117 7.15 -7.39 6.90
N LYS A 118 6.72 -8.60 6.54
CA LYS A 118 5.88 -8.87 5.37
C LYS A 118 4.41 -8.50 5.59
N THR A 119 4.03 -8.05 6.78
CA THR A 119 2.65 -7.69 7.15
C THR A 119 2.26 -6.27 6.79
N LEU A 120 3.22 -5.41 6.47
CA LEU A 120 2.94 -4.03 6.11
C LEU A 120 2.12 -3.93 4.81
N PRO A 121 1.15 -2.99 4.73
CA PRO A 121 0.58 -2.57 3.45
C PRO A 121 1.68 -2.10 2.49
N ILE A 122 1.54 -2.41 1.20
CA ILE A 122 2.53 -2.06 0.18
C ILE A 122 2.73 -0.53 0.11
N GLU A 123 1.65 0.23 0.26
CA GLU A 123 1.61 1.68 0.05
C GLU A 123 1.85 2.51 1.31
N SER A 124 1.83 1.91 2.51
CA SER A 124 1.93 2.64 3.77
C SER A 124 3.36 2.95 4.19
N ARG A 125 4.36 2.79 3.31
CA ARG A 125 5.73 3.20 3.64
C ARG A 125 5.86 4.72 3.53
N PRO A 126 6.11 5.45 4.64
CA PRO A 126 6.53 6.84 4.53
C PRO A 126 7.87 6.88 3.79
N LYS A 127 7.95 7.63 2.68
CA LYS A 127 9.23 7.98 2.04
C LYS A 127 10.15 8.51 3.13
N ARG A 128 11.27 7.84 3.41
CA ARG A 128 12.33 8.33 4.31
C ARG A 128 12.70 9.74 3.84
N ARG A 129 12.29 10.77 4.60
CA ARG A 129 12.85 12.11 4.45
C ARG A 129 14.34 12.00 4.76
N SER A 130 15.18 12.22 3.76
CA SER A 130 16.61 12.40 3.94
C SER A 130 16.84 13.71 4.69
N SER A 131 16.80 13.68 6.02
CA SER A 131 17.31 14.77 6.84
C SER A 131 18.83 14.69 6.87
N SER A 132 19.47 15.32 5.90
CA SER A 132 20.87 15.74 6.02
C SER A 132 20.95 16.81 7.10
N ALA A 133 21.30 16.38 8.32
CA ALA A 133 21.68 17.25 9.41
C ALA A 133 22.87 18.12 8.96
N THR A 134 22.68 19.44 8.89
CA THR A 134 23.78 20.39 8.88
C THR A 134 23.79 21.08 10.24
N SER A 135 24.74 20.66 11.06
CA SER A 135 25.06 21.24 12.36
C SER A 135 25.58 22.67 12.15
N SER A 136 24.90 23.68 12.68
CA SER A 136 25.49 25.00 12.88
C SER A 136 25.38 25.37 14.35
N THR A 137 26.46 25.10 15.08
CA THR A 137 26.71 25.55 16.44
C THR A 137 26.84 27.08 16.42
N SER A 138 25.95 27.78 17.11
CA SER A 138 26.10 29.21 17.39
C SER A 138 26.00 29.44 18.89
N SER A 139 27.15 29.47 19.57
CA SER A 139 27.26 29.93 20.96
C SER A 139 27.21 31.46 20.97
N ALA A 140 26.03 32.01 21.29
CA ALA A 140 25.83 33.45 21.45
C ALA A 140 26.47 33.94 22.77
N GLY A 141 27.27 34.99 22.66
CA GLY A 141 27.97 35.65 23.76
C GLY A 141 27.05 36.40 24.72
N THR A 142 27.43 36.35 25.99
CA THR A 142 26.81 37.04 27.13
C THR A 142 27.34 38.47 27.27
N ARG A 143 26.44 39.48 27.30
CA ARG A 143 26.44 40.74 28.14
C ARG A 143 25.62 41.90 27.49
N PRO A 144 25.22 42.98 28.21
CA PRO A 144 24.13 43.02 29.19
C PRO A 144 23.14 44.21 29.00
N ARG A 145 22.04 44.19 29.77
CA ARG A 145 21.18 45.29 30.27
C ARG A 145 21.06 46.62 29.48
N SER A 146 19.82 46.97 29.14
CA SER A 146 19.28 48.34 29.33
C SER A 146 17.75 48.32 29.27
N ARG A 147 17.12 48.59 30.42
CA ARG A 147 15.68 48.76 30.59
C ARG A 147 15.39 50.25 30.42
N ARG A 148 14.66 50.65 29.37
CA ARG A 148 14.05 51.98 29.28
C ARG A 148 12.54 51.83 29.12
N SER A 149 11.83 52.41 30.08
CA SER A 149 10.38 52.50 30.14
C SER A 149 9.90 53.58 29.17
N LEU A 150 8.79 53.29 28.49
CA LEU A 150 8.04 54.23 27.68
C LEU A 150 7.29 55.24 28.55
N ALA A 151 7.20 56.46 28.06
CA ALA A 151 6.02 57.31 28.12
C ALA A 151 5.63 57.61 26.66
#